data_AF-A0A7L3DZ80-F1
#
_entry.id   AF-A0A7L3DZ80-F1
#
_cell.length_a   1.000
_cell.length_b   1.000
_cell.length_c   1.000
_cell.angle_alpha   90.00
_cell.angle_beta   90.00
_cell.angle_gamma   90.00
#
_symmetry.space_group_name_H-M   'P 1'
#
loop_
_entity.id
_entity.type
_entity.pdbx_description
1 polymer ?
#
loop_
_entity_poly.entity_id
_entity_poly.type
_entity_poly.pdbx_seq_one_letter_code
_entity_poly.pdbx_strand_id
1 'polypeptide(L)'
;IGVTHSSDYSMWKKNEYASNGVRDFAEKGEAWALMKEIEEAGEKIQSVHGIFSAPAISSGTGQTSTELEAHSRHPLVSFVVRIVPSPDWFVGIDSLNLCEGDHWMDEVSVDLFPYDAGTDSGFTFSSPNFATIPQDTVTEITCSSPSHPANSFYYPKLKILPPIAQVTMVKLKKSQLGLSAPFINLPAKTNEIIDTVS
;
A
#
# COMPACT_ATOMS: atom_id res chain seq x y z
N ILE A 1 -3.02 -5.32 -4.32
CA ILE A 1 -2.73 -6.76 -4.09
C ILE A 1 -2.10 -6.89 -2.71
N GLY A 2 -2.37 -7.98 -1.99
CA GLY A 2 -1.83 -8.19 -0.65
C GLY A 2 -1.62 -9.66 -0.30
N VAL A 3 -1.00 -9.89 0.84
CA VAL A 3 -0.57 -11.20 1.32
C VAL A 3 -0.62 -11.28 2.84
N THR A 4 -0.99 -12.44 3.37
CA THR A 4 -0.79 -12.81 4.77
C THR A 4 0.43 -13.71 4.90
N HIS A 5 1.36 -13.36 5.79
CA HIS A 5 2.71 -13.94 5.80
C HIS A 5 3.38 -13.96 7.18
N SER A 6 4.51 -14.66 7.28
CA SER A 6 5.43 -14.63 8.42
C SER A 6 6.50 -13.55 8.23
N SER A 7 7.32 -13.31 9.25
CA SER A 7 8.46 -12.38 9.19
C SER A 7 9.57 -12.80 8.21
N ASP A 8 9.51 -14.02 7.67
CA ASP A 8 10.51 -14.54 6.71
C ASP A 8 10.25 -14.04 5.28
N TYR A 9 9.11 -13.39 5.05
CA TYR A 9 8.75 -12.75 3.79
C TYR A 9 8.55 -11.26 3.97
N SER A 10 8.99 -10.49 2.98
CA SER A 10 8.76 -9.05 2.85
C SER A 10 8.24 -8.77 1.45
N MET A 11 7.07 -8.13 1.33
CA MET A 11 6.52 -7.73 0.04
C MET A 11 7.26 -6.50 -0.49
N TRP A 12 7.44 -5.50 0.37
CA TRP A 12 8.15 -4.25 0.12
C TRP A 12 8.48 -3.66 1.48
N LYS A 13 9.52 -2.82 1.57
CA LYS A 13 9.93 -2.20 2.84
C LYS A 13 10.64 -0.88 2.60
N LYS A 14 10.36 0.10 3.47
CA LYS A 14 11.02 1.42 3.43
C LYS A 14 12.54 1.25 3.55
N ASN A 15 13.28 1.97 2.70
CA ASN A 15 14.74 1.91 2.56
C ASN A 15 15.29 0.56 2.07
N GLU A 16 14.45 -0.30 1.47
CA GLU A 16 14.90 -1.49 0.75
C GLU A 16 14.52 -1.37 -0.74
N TYR A 17 15.21 -2.13 -1.60
CA TYR A 17 14.93 -2.11 -3.03
C TYR A 17 13.61 -2.82 -3.34
N ALA A 18 12.80 -2.21 -4.21
CA ALA A 18 11.63 -2.88 -4.77
C ALA A 18 12.05 -4.12 -5.59
N SER A 19 11.32 -5.23 -5.44
CA SER A 19 11.48 -6.41 -6.31
C SER A 19 11.06 -6.07 -7.74
N ASN A 20 11.35 -6.97 -8.69
CA ASN A 20 10.87 -6.79 -10.07
C ASN A 20 9.33 -6.80 -10.12
N GLY A 21 8.68 -7.67 -9.33
CA GLY A 21 7.23 -7.69 -9.20
C GLY A 21 6.66 -6.40 -8.62
N VAL A 22 7.27 -5.85 -7.57
CA VAL A 22 6.85 -4.55 -7.00
C VAL A 22 7.07 -3.43 -8.01
N ARG A 23 8.19 -3.39 -8.73
CA ARG A 23 8.44 -2.41 -9.79
C ARG A 23 7.36 -2.43 -10.85
N ASP A 24 7.09 -3.60 -11.45
CA ASP A 24 6.12 -3.70 -12.54
C ASP A 24 4.70 -3.36 -12.07
N PHE A 25 4.35 -3.71 -10.82
CA PHE A 25 3.08 -3.30 -10.22
C PHE A 25 3.02 -1.79 -9.95
N ALA A 26 4.09 -1.22 -9.37
CA ALA A 26 4.18 0.19 -8.99
C ALA A 26 4.20 1.12 -10.20
N GLU A 27 4.81 0.73 -11.33
CA GLU A 27 4.89 1.54 -12.56
C GLU A 27 3.69 1.33 -13.51
N LYS A 28 3.17 0.10 -13.61
CA LYS A 28 2.23 -0.27 -14.69
C LYS A 28 0.93 -0.89 -14.18
N GLY A 29 0.86 -1.27 -12.91
CA GLY A 29 -0.24 -2.06 -12.35
C GLY A 29 -0.19 -3.54 -12.78
N GLU A 30 0.92 -4.01 -13.33
CA GLU A 30 1.09 -5.40 -13.74
C GLU A 30 1.41 -6.29 -12.53
N ALA A 31 0.40 -7.02 -12.03
CA ALA A 31 0.52 -7.81 -10.81
C ALA A 31 1.13 -9.21 -10.99
N TRP A 32 1.29 -9.69 -12.24
CA TRP A 32 1.64 -11.08 -12.52
C TRP A 32 2.99 -11.51 -11.91
N ALA A 33 4.03 -10.70 -12.12
CA ALA A 33 5.36 -10.99 -11.58
C ALA A 33 5.35 -10.99 -10.03
N LEU A 34 4.65 -10.03 -9.42
CA LEU A 34 4.51 -9.96 -7.96
C LEU A 34 3.74 -11.16 -7.39
N MET A 35 2.65 -11.58 -8.04
CA MET A 35 1.90 -12.78 -7.64
C MET A 35 2.80 -14.02 -7.65
N LYS A 36 3.60 -14.18 -8.70
CA LYS A 36 4.55 -15.29 -8.83
C LYS A 36 5.63 -15.25 -7.73
N GLU A 37 6.18 -14.08 -7.41
CA GLU A 37 7.14 -13.93 -6.31
C GLU A 37 6.53 -14.36 -4.96
N ILE A 38 5.27 -13.99 -4.71
CA ILE A 38 4.55 -14.38 -3.49
C ILE A 38 4.29 -15.89 -3.44
N GLU A 39 3.85 -16.48 -4.54
CA GLU A 39 3.62 -17.93 -4.65
C GLU A 39 4.92 -18.71 -4.41
N GLU A 40 6.03 -18.29 -5.02
CA GLU A 40 7.33 -18.92 -4.82
C GLU A 40 7.81 -18.85 -3.36
N ALA A 41 7.54 -17.74 -2.65
CA ALA A 41 7.84 -17.63 -1.23
C ALA A 41 7.00 -18.60 -0.38
N GLY A 42 5.71 -18.74 -0.70
CA GLY A 42 4.84 -19.73 -0.05
C GLY A 42 5.31 -21.17 -0.25
N GLU A 43 5.70 -21.54 -1.47
CA GLU A 43 6.14 -22.90 -1.80
C GLU A 43 7.52 -23.25 -1.22
N LYS A 44 8.49 -22.32 -1.33
CA LYS A 44 9.90 -22.62 -1.03
C LYS A 44 10.25 -22.48 0.45
N ILE A 45 9.70 -21.47 1.13
CA ILE A 45 10.07 -21.14 2.51
C ILE A 45 8.89 -21.15 3.48
N GLN A 46 7.68 -21.52 3.01
CA GLN A 46 6.47 -21.64 3.83
C GLN A 46 6.11 -20.35 4.60
N SER A 47 6.50 -19.20 4.06
CA SER A 47 6.36 -17.89 4.70
C SER A 47 5.07 -17.16 4.33
N VAL A 48 4.30 -17.67 3.38
CA VAL A 48 3.03 -17.08 2.92
C VAL A 48 1.89 -18.03 3.24
N HIS A 49 0.80 -17.47 3.78
CA HIS A 49 -0.44 -18.20 4.06
C HIS A 49 -1.46 -18.03 2.95
N GLY A 50 -1.70 -16.79 2.50
CA GLY A 50 -2.69 -16.51 1.46
C GLY A 50 -2.44 -15.21 0.73
N ILE A 51 -2.82 -15.18 -0.53
CA ILE A 51 -2.85 -13.98 -1.38
C ILE A 51 -4.28 -13.45 -1.39
N PHE A 52 -4.43 -12.14 -1.29
CA PHE A 52 -5.72 -11.48 -1.43
C PHE A 52 -5.63 -10.29 -2.38
N SER A 53 -6.76 -9.97 -3.01
CA SER A 53 -6.87 -8.80 -3.87
C SER A 53 -8.27 -8.21 -3.76
N ALA A 54 -8.36 -6.92 -4.07
CA ALA A 54 -9.59 -6.16 -4.10
C ALA A 54 -9.72 -5.49 -5.48
N PRO A 55 -10.95 -5.27 -5.98
CA PRO A 55 -11.16 -4.50 -7.21
C PRO A 55 -10.50 -3.12 -7.15
N ALA A 56 -10.00 -2.65 -8.30
CA ALA A 56 -9.42 -1.32 -8.42
C ALA A 56 -10.48 -0.22 -8.18
N ILE A 57 -10.07 0.89 -7.57
CA ILE A 57 -10.88 2.08 -7.42
C ILE A 57 -10.65 2.97 -8.65
N SER A 58 -11.72 3.31 -9.39
CA SER A 58 -11.63 4.03 -10.67
C SER A 58 -11.57 5.56 -10.54
N SER A 59 -11.67 6.10 -9.33
CA SER A 59 -11.65 7.54 -9.03
C SER A 59 -10.73 7.86 -7.86
N GLY A 60 -10.27 9.11 -7.76
CA GLY A 60 -9.37 9.56 -6.67
C GLY A 60 -9.97 9.41 -5.26
N THR A 61 -11.30 9.33 -5.16
CA THR A 61 -12.01 8.94 -3.94
C THR A 61 -12.93 7.76 -4.25
N GLY A 62 -12.91 6.74 -3.41
CA GLY A 62 -13.76 5.57 -3.52
C GLY A 62 -13.36 4.52 -2.48
N GLN A 63 -14.03 3.38 -2.49
CA GLN A 63 -13.76 2.30 -1.56
C GLN A 63 -13.71 0.97 -2.29
N THR A 64 -12.88 0.08 -1.78
CA THR A 64 -12.81 -1.32 -2.19
C THR A 64 -12.60 -2.15 -0.94
N SER A 65 -12.99 -3.41 -0.98
CA SER A 65 -12.82 -4.32 0.15
C SER A 65 -12.59 -5.73 -0.35
N THR A 66 -11.97 -6.54 0.50
CA THR A 66 -11.75 -7.96 0.28
C THR A 66 -11.60 -8.64 1.64
N GLU A 67 -11.71 -9.96 1.65
CA GLU A 67 -11.49 -10.78 2.83
C GLU A 67 -10.10 -11.40 2.75
N LEU A 68 -9.45 -11.52 3.91
CA LEU A 68 -8.19 -12.22 4.06
C LEU A 68 -8.29 -13.17 5.24
N GLU A 69 -7.56 -14.28 5.17
CA GLU A 69 -7.37 -15.17 6.30
C GLU A 69 -5.94 -15.00 6.82
N ALA A 70 -5.80 -14.89 8.13
CA ALA A 70 -4.53 -14.82 8.82
C ALA A 70 -4.45 -15.98 9.81
N HIS A 71 -3.25 -16.55 9.94
CA HIS A 71 -2.98 -17.70 10.80
C HIS A 71 -1.93 -17.32 11.85
N SER A 72 -1.87 -18.00 13.00
CA SER A 72 -0.93 -17.66 14.08
C SER A 72 0.56 -17.74 13.66
N ARG A 73 0.87 -18.59 12.68
CA ARG A 73 2.20 -18.69 12.04
C ARG A 73 2.47 -17.63 10.97
N HIS A 74 1.42 -16.96 10.50
CA HIS A 74 1.45 -15.98 9.42
C HIS A 74 0.56 -14.77 9.78
N PRO A 75 0.85 -14.08 10.89
CA PRO A 75 -0.05 -13.05 11.42
C PRO A 75 0.17 -11.68 10.77
N LEU A 76 1.19 -11.55 9.92
CA LEU A 76 1.55 -10.28 9.28
C LEU A 76 0.74 -10.11 8.00
N VAL A 77 0.33 -8.87 7.74
CA VAL A 77 -0.33 -8.47 6.51
C VAL A 77 0.50 -7.41 5.82
N SER A 78 0.78 -7.64 4.53
CA SER A 78 1.35 -6.63 3.63
C SER A 78 0.46 -6.46 2.41
N PHE A 79 0.36 -5.24 1.91
CA PHE A 79 -0.29 -4.97 0.63
C PHE A 79 0.30 -3.74 -0.04
N VAL A 80 0.06 -3.64 -1.35
CA VAL A 80 0.43 -2.51 -2.19
C VAL A 80 -0.71 -2.12 -3.13
N VAL A 81 -0.89 -0.81 -3.32
CA VAL A 81 -1.85 -0.18 -4.24
C VAL A 81 -1.12 0.94 -4.99
N ARG A 82 -1.02 0.82 -6.31
CA ARG A 82 -0.44 1.87 -7.18
C ARG A 82 -1.32 3.13 -7.17
N ILE A 83 -0.68 4.30 -7.14
CA ILE A 83 -1.33 5.59 -7.41
C ILE A 83 -1.40 5.76 -8.92
N VAL A 84 -2.59 5.99 -9.48
CA VAL A 84 -2.80 6.04 -10.94
C VAL A 84 -3.32 7.41 -11.38
N PRO A 85 -2.69 8.08 -12.36
CA PRO A 85 -1.35 7.78 -12.90
C PRO A 85 -0.24 8.22 -11.92
N SER A 86 0.92 7.59 -12.00
CA SER A 86 2.16 8.03 -11.36
C SER A 86 3.37 7.41 -12.06
N PRO A 87 4.60 7.94 -11.84
CA PRO A 87 5.84 7.31 -12.26
C PRO A 87 5.93 5.89 -11.70
N ASP A 88 6.10 5.77 -10.38
CA ASP A 88 6.23 4.50 -9.65
C ASP A 88 5.65 4.60 -8.22
N TRP A 89 4.68 5.49 -8.01
CA TRP A 89 4.17 5.79 -6.67
C TRP A 89 3.09 4.82 -6.23
N PHE A 90 3.09 4.47 -4.95
CA PHE A 90 2.12 3.57 -4.35
C PHE A 90 1.79 3.95 -2.90
N VAL A 91 0.74 3.33 -2.37
CA VAL A 91 0.48 3.25 -0.93
C VAL A 91 0.40 1.79 -0.52
N GLY A 92 0.62 1.50 0.75
CA GLY A 92 0.57 0.12 1.22
C GLY A 92 0.78 0.00 2.72
N ILE A 93 0.74 -1.24 3.18
CA ILE A 93 1.23 -1.65 4.48
C ILE A 93 2.35 -2.67 4.29
N ASP A 94 3.41 -2.52 5.07
CA ASP A 94 4.47 -3.51 5.25
C ASP A 94 4.32 -4.14 6.64
N SER A 95 4.10 -5.46 6.67
CA SER A 95 4.22 -6.32 7.84
C SER A 95 3.40 -5.91 9.06
N LEU A 96 2.15 -5.45 8.88
CA LEU A 96 1.27 -5.17 10.03
C LEU A 96 0.90 -6.47 10.73
N ASN A 97 1.28 -6.58 12.00
CA ASN A 97 0.92 -7.73 12.82
C ASN A 97 -0.51 -7.64 13.33
N LEU A 98 -1.38 -8.57 12.93
CA LEU A 98 -2.76 -8.66 13.38
C LEU A 98 -2.94 -9.54 14.63
N CYS A 99 -1.90 -10.27 15.06
CA CYS A 99 -1.95 -11.18 16.20
C CYS A 99 -0.79 -10.91 17.17
N GLU A 100 -1.11 -10.45 18.37
CA GLU A 100 -0.12 -10.27 19.44
C GLU A 100 -0.24 -11.40 20.47
N GLY A 101 0.69 -12.36 20.41
CA GLY A 101 0.56 -13.63 21.14
C GLY A 101 -0.64 -14.43 20.63
N ASP A 102 -1.59 -14.73 21.51
CA ASP A 102 -2.84 -15.44 21.17
C ASP A 102 -4.03 -14.50 20.92
N HIS A 103 -3.79 -13.18 20.88
CA HIS A 103 -4.85 -12.17 20.75
C HIS A 103 -4.84 -11.53 19.36
N TRP A 104 -5.88 -11.83 18.59
CA TRP A 104 -6.16 -11.17 17.32
C TRP A 104 -6.82 -9.81 17.55
N MET A 105 -6.29 -8.77 16.90
CA MET A 105 -6.89 -7.43 16.89
C MET A 105 -8.32 -7.49 16.36
N ASP A 106 -9.26 -6.85 17.05
CA ASP A 106 -10.66 -6.80 16.60
C ASP A 106 -10.86 -5.78 15.46
N GLU A 107 -10.15 -4.65 15.53
CA GLU A 107 -10.17 -3.59 14.51
C GLU A 107 -8.85 -2.81 14.54
N VAL A 108 -8.34 -2.46 13.36
CA VAL A 108 -7.19 -1.56 13.20
C VAL A 108 -7.42 -0.66 11.98
N SER A 109 -7.22 0.64 12.17
CA SER A 109 -7.26 1.64 11.10
C SER A 109 -5.90 2.29 10.94
N VAL A 110 -5.42 2.38 9.71
CA VAL A 110 -4.11 2.96 9.37
C VAL A 110 -4.29 4.00 8.29
N ASP A 111 -3.83 5.21 8.58
CA ASP A 111 -3.71 6.28 7.59
C ASP A 111 -2.49 6.03 6.71
N LEU A 112 -2.66 6.15 5.38
CA LEU A 112 -1.66 5.80 4.38
C LEU A 112 -1.11 7.04 3.69
N PHE A 113 0.20 7.01 3.41
CA PHE A 113 0.96 8.07 2.76
C PHE A 113 1.64 7.53 1.50
N PRO A 114 1.89 8.39 0.50
CA PRO A 114 2.52 7.97 -0.75
C PRO A 114 3.97 7.55 -0.53
N TYR A 115 4.37 6.46 -1.19
CA TYR A 115 5.73 5.97 -1.30
C TYR A 115 6.17 5.98 -2.77
N ASP A 116 7.46 6.21 -2.98
CA ASP A 116 8.18 6.12 -4.24
C ASP A 116 8.92 4.78 -4.29
N ALA A 117 8.85 4.04 -5.40
CA ALA A 117 9.46 2.72 -5.51
C ALA A 117 10.97 2.78 -5.80
N GLY A 118 11.49 3.95 -6.20
CA GLY A 118 12.90 4.16 -6.55
C GLY A 118 13.27 3.62 -7.94
N THR A 119 12.31 3.47 -8.85
CA THR A 119 12.51 2.83 -10.16
C THR A 119 12.19 3.75 -11.35
N ASP A 120 11.36 4.78 -11.17
CA ASP A 120 11.09 5.83 -12.16
C ASP A 120 11.22 7.24 -11.57
N SER A 121 12.09 8.06 -12.15
CA SER A 121 12.46 9.41 -11.72
C SER A 121 11.52 10.51 -12.25
N GLY A 122 10.31 10.17 -12.72
CA GLY A 122 9.28 11.15 -13.07
C GLY A 122 8.89 12.06 -11.89
N PHE A 123 8.72 13.36 -12.13
CA PHE A 123 8.43 14.32 -11.05
C PHE A 123 6.94 14.51 -10.77
N THR A 124 6.10 14.23 -11.77
CA THR A 124 4.66 14.49 -11.72
C THR A 124 3.87 13.22 -12.01
N PHE A 125 2.61 13.20 -11.57
CA PHE A 125 1.66 12.11 -11.86
C PHE A 125 1.64 11.68 -13.33
N SER A 126 1.85 12.60 -14.27
CA SER A 126 1.78 12.36 -15.71
C SER A 126 3.13 12.54 -16.41
N SER A 127 4.25 12.47 -15.68
CA SER A 127 5.57 12.50 -16.30
C SER A 127 5.76 11.30 -17.23
N PRO A 128 6.49 11.45 -18.35
CA PRO A 128 6.90 10.30 -19.14
C PRO A 128 7.86 9.42 -18.34
N ASN A 129 7.90 8.13 -18.65
CA ASN A 129 8.77 7.18 -17.97
C ASN A 129 10.24 7.61 -18.07
N PHE A 130 10.95 7.62 -16.94
CA PHE A 130 12.36 7.96 -16.85
C PHE A 130 13.03 7.09 -15.80
N ALA A 131 13.61 5.96 -16.22
CA ALA A 131 14.18 4.98 -15.28
C ALA A 131 15.23 5.57 -14.33
N THR A 132 15.09 5.25 -13.04
CA THR A 132 16.06 5.60 -11.99
C THR A 132 17.28 4.66 -12.09
N ILE A 133 18.44 5.20 -12.43
CA ILE A 133 19.68 4.44 -12.64
C ILE A 133 20.84 5.11 -11.90
N PRO A 134 21.48 4.44 -10.91
CA PRO A 134 21.11 3.13 -10.36
C PRO A 134 19.74 3.16 -9.68
N GLN A 135 19.07 2.01 -9.54
CA GLN A 135 17.82 1.90 -8.81
C GLN A 135 18.01 2.45 -7.39
N ASP A 136 17.05 3.23 -6.90
CA ASP A 136 16.98 3.72 -5.53
C ASP A 136 16.10 2.79 -4.67
N THR A 137 16.16 2.95 -3.36
CA THR A 137 15.30 2.20 -2.44
C THR A 137 13.92 2.84 -2.31
N VAL A 138 12.94 2.08 -1.82
CA VAL A 138 11.61 2.61 -1.50
C VAL A 138 11.72 3.76 -0.48
N THR A 139 11.16 4.92 -0.81
CA THR A 139 11.15 6.09 0.08
C THR A 139 9.75 6.63 0.29
N GLU A 140 9.51 7.23 1.45
CA GLU A 140 8.24 7.91 1.73
C GLU A 140 8.25 9.30 1.09
N ILE A 141 7.19 9.62 0.34
CA ILE A 141 7.00 10.94 -0.25
C ILE A 141 6.34 11.85 0.79
N THR A 142 6.94 13.00 1.05
CA THR A 142 6.47 13.97 2.04
C THR A 142 6.19 15.32 1.40
N CYS A 143 5.60 16.26 2.15
CA CYS A 143 5.33 17.61 1.67
C CYS A 143 6.60 18.43 1.34
N SER A 144 7.76 17.97 1.79
CA SER A 144 9.05 18.67 1.66
C SER A 144 10.14 17.84 0.95
N SER A 145 9.90 16.56 0.68
CA SER A 145 10.84 15.66 0.01
C SER A 145 10.10 14.67 -0.90
N PRO A 146 10.45 14.58 -2.20
CA PRO A 146 11.55 15.29 -2.87
C PRO A 146 11.30 16.81 -3.01
N SER A 147 12.34 17.62 -2.76
CA SER A 147 12.25 19.08 -2.65
C SER A 147 12.44 19.79 -4.01
N HIS A 148 11.50 19.60 -4.93
CA HIS A 148 11.48 20.31 -6.21
C HIS A 148 10.11 20.94 -6.46
N PRO A 149 10.00 22.21 -6.92
CA PRO A 149 8.72 22.88 -7.13
C PRO A 149 7.76 22.18 -8.11
N ALA A 150 8.27 21.34 -9.00
CA ALA A 150 7.46 20.57 -9.93
C ALA A 150 6.89 19.27 -9.32
N ASN A 151 7.38 18.80 -8.17
CA ASN A 151 6.96 17.53 -7.61
C ASN A 151 5.51 17.58 -7.16
N SER A 152 4.71 16.58 -7.56
CA SER A 152 3.26 16.56 -7.31
C SER A 152 2.86 16.63 -5.84
N PHE A 153 3.73 16.16 -4.95
CA PHE A 153 3.50 16.17 -3.50
C PHE A 153 4.31 17.24 -2.76
N TYR A 154 4.95 18.19 -3.46
CA TYR A 154 5.68 19.28 -2.81
C TYR A 154 4.74 20.42 -2.40
N TYR A 155 4.44 20.47 -1.10
CA TYR A 155 3.57 21.48 -0.49
C TYR A 155 4.33 22.20 0.64
N PRO A 156 5.17 23.20 0.33
CA PRO A 156 6.11 23.79 1.29
C PRO A 156 5.43 24.54 2.45
N LYS A 157 4.15 24.88 2.32
CA LYS A 157 3.35 25.50 3.40
C LYS A 157 2.81 24.48 4.41
N LEU A 158 2.78 23.19 4.06
CA LEU A 158 2.31 22.14 4.93
C LEU A 158 3.47 21.60 5.78
N LYS A 159 3.18 21.28 7.04
CA LYS A 159 4.14 20.57 7.92
C LYS A 159 4.20 19.07 7.62
N ILE A 160 3.06 18.49 7.24
CA ILE A 160 2.87 17.09 6.87
C ILE A 160 1.82 17.02 5.77
N LEU A 161 1.90 16.02 4.88
CA LEU A 161 0.79 15.72 3.98
C LEU A 161 -0.40 15.20 4.79
N PRO A 162 -1.65 15.51 4.40
CA PRO A 162 -2.78 14.72 4.86
C PRO A 162 -2.67 13.29 4.31
N PRO A 163 -3.28 12.29 4.99
CA PRO A 163 -3.35 10.93 4.46
C PRO A 163 -4.00 10.91 3.08
N ILE A 164 -3.37 10.22 2.12
CA ILE A 164 -3.93 10.08 0.76
C ILE A 164 -4.95 8.94 0.68
N ALA A 165 -4.85 7.97 1.60
CA ALA A 165 -5.78 6.87 1.74
C ALA A 165 -5.87 6.43 3.21
N GLN A 166 -6.86 5.59 3.51
CA GLN A 166 -6.99 4.92 4.80
C GLN A 166 -7.39 3.47 4.56
N VAL A 167 -6.84 2.57 5.34
CA VAL A 167 -7.27 1.17 5.39
C VAL A 167 -7.81 0.85 6.78
N THR A 168 -8.87 0.07 6.84
CA THR A 168 -9.39 -0.50 8.09
C THR A 168 -9.51 -2.01 7.93
N MET A 169 -8.94 -2.74 8.87
CA MET A 169 -9.06 -4.19 8.96
C MET A 169 -9.90 -4.52 10.19
N VAL A 170 -10.95 -5.31 9.97
CA VAL A 170 -11.89 -5.71 11.02
C VAL A 170 -11.94 -7.22 11.07
N LYS A 171 -11.78 -7.79 12.27
CA LYS A 171 -11.91 -9.22 12.49
C LYS A 171 -13.36 -9.65 12.35
N LEU A 172 -13.63 -10.49 11.36
CA LEU A 172 -14.96 -11.04 11.12
C LEU A 172 -15.31 -12.09 12.17
N LYS A 173 -16.56 -12.07 12.66
CA LYS A 173 -17.10 -13.18 13.46
C LYS A 173 -17.46 -14.34 12.54
N LYS A 174 -17.40 -15.58 13.04
CA LYS A 174 -17.77 -16.79 12.26
C LYS A 174 -19.16 -16.71 11.60
N SER A 175 -20.09 -15.98 12.20
CA SER A 175 -21.44 -15.73 11.65
C SER A 175 -21.48 -14.75 10.48
N GLN A 176 -20.37 -14.09 10.16
CA GLN A 176 -20.23 -13.09 9.10
C GLN A 176 -19.41 -13.59 7.91
N LEU A 177 -18.81 -14.79 7.97
CA LEU A 177 -18.12 -15.39 6.82
C LEU A 177 -19.12 -15.61 5.66
N GLY A 178 -18.77 -15.14 4.46
CA GLY A 178 -19.56 -15.34 3.25
C GLY A 178 -20.80 -14.44 3.13
N LEU A 179 -21.07 -13.58 4.11
CA LEU A 179 -21.92 -12.41 3.94
C LEU A 179 -21.02 -11.29 3.44
N SER A 180 -21.44 -10.52 2.42
CA SER A 180 -20.69 -9.32 2.02
C SER A 180 -20.40 -8.52 3.29
N ALA A 181 -19.11 -8.34 3.62
CA ALA A 181 -18.69 -7.55 4.78
C ALA A 181 -19.59 -6.32 4.83
N PRO A 182 -20.20 -5.98 5.99
CA PRO A 182 -21.06 -4.82 6.06
C PRO A 182 -20.25 -3.69 5.44
N PHE A 183 -20.75 -3.11 4.34
CA PHE A 183 -20.12 -1.96 3.74
C PHE A 183 -20.07 -0.92 4.85
N ILE A 184 -18.93 -0.83 5.54
CA ILE A 184 -18.70 0.23 6.49
C ILE A 184 -18.52 1.41 5.55
N ASN A 185 -19.61 2.12 5.34
CA ASN A 185 -19.65 3.33 4.55
C ASN A 185 -18.90 4.37 5.38
N LEU A 186 -17.58 4.21 5.45
CA LEU A 186 -16.69 5.14 6.12
C LEU A 186 -16.81 6.42 5.29
N PRO A 187 -17.30 7.53 5.86
CA PRO A 187 -17.32 8.78 5.12
C PRO A 187 -15.87 9.07 4.69
N ALA A 188 -15.69 9.45 3.42
CA ALA A 188 -14.40 9.94 2.98
C ALA A 188 -13.99 11.07 3.92
N LYS A 189 -12.87 10.93 4.64
CA LYS A 189 -12.32 12.03 5.42
C LYS A 189 -12.03 13.15 4.43
N THR A 190 -12.62 14.32 4.65
CA THR A 190 -12.40 15.49 3.81
C THR A 190 -10.93 15.89 3.94
N ASN A 191 -10.18 15.81 2.83
CA ASN A 191 -8.78 16.25 2.76
C ASN A 191 -8.66 17.74 2.36
N GLU A 192 -9.71 18.53 2.59
CA GLU A 192 -9.69 19.96 2.30
C GLU A 192 -8.70 20.66 3.23
N ILE A 193 -7.61 21.17 2.65
CA ILE A 193 -6.69 22.08 3.32
C ILE A 193 -7.35 23.46 3.28
N ILE A 194 -7.79 23.94 4.45
CA ILE A 194 -8.30 25.31 4.59
C ILE A 194 -7.12 26.27 4.38
N ASP A 195 -7.03 26.86 3.20
CA ASP A 195 -6.00 27.84 2.85
C ASP A 195 -6.30 29.14 3.63
N THR A 196 -5.80 29.22 4.86
CA THR A 196 -5.87 30.44 5.68
C THR A 196 -4.70 31.33 5.30
N VAL A 197 -4.77 31.91 4.10
CA VAL A 197 -3.90 33.01 3.70
C VAL A 197 -4.79 34.14 3.17
N SER A 198 -5.20 35.02 4.10
CA SER A 198 -5.59 36.40 3.80
C SER A 198 -4.40 37.31 4.04
#